data_AF-A0A0S3SAM3-F1
#
_entry.id   AF-A0A0S3SAM3-F1
#
_cell.length_a   1.000
_cell.length_b   1.000
_cell.length_c   1.000
_cell.angle_alpha   90.00
_cell.angle_beta   90.00
_cell.angle_gamma   90.00
#
_symmetry.space_group_name_H-M   'P 1'
#
loop_
_entity.id
_entity.type
_entity.pdbx_description
1 polymer ?
#
loop_
_entity_poly.entity_id
_entity_poly.type
_entity_poly.pdbx_seq_one_letter_code
_entity_poly.pdbx_strand_id
1 'polypeptide(L)'
;PFETVYGRPPPSLQRFIPGESLVEAVSQELQTRDEALRQMKFHLERAQELMVKQANKGRRPANVEVGDWVYLKIRPHWQSSMPTRLHPKLAAIYFGPF
;
A
#
# COMPACT_ATOMS: atom_id res chain seq x y z
N PRO A 1 2.78 -6.35 -3.77
CA PRO A 1 2.81 -5.47 -4.97
C PRO A 1 3.49 -6.10 -6.19
N PHE A 2 4.61 -6.81 -6.05
CA PHE A 2 5.31 -7.45 -7.18
C PHE A 2 4.45 -8.49 -7.92
N GLU A 3 3.85 -9.44 -7.18
CA GLU A 3 3.00 -10.49 -7.76
C GLU A 3 1.81 -9.94 -8.53
N THR A 4 1.15 -8.90 -8.02
CA THR A 4 0.00 -8.26 -8.67
C THR A 4 0.35 -7.71 -10.06
N VAL A 5 1.58 -7.24 -10.26
CA VAL A 5 2.04 -6.65 -11.52
C VAL A 5 2.55 -7.71 -12.49
N TYR A 6 3.25 -8.73 -11.98
CA TYR A 6 4.01 -9.66 -12.82
C TYR A 6 3.48 -11.10 -12.84
N GLY A 7 2.43 -11.42 -12.07
CA GLY A 7 1.81 -12.75 -12.02
C GLY A 7 2.73 -13.87 -11.51
N ARG A 8 3.87 -13.51 -10.90
CA ARG A 8 4.87 -14.45 -10.37
C ARG A 8 5.40 -13.96 -9.03
N PRO A 9 5.85 -14.86 -8.13
CA PRO A 9 6.44 -14.44 -6.87
C PRO A 9 7.69 -13.59 -7.08
N PRO A 10 7.98 -12.61 -6.20
CA PRO A 10 9.21 -11.85 -6.26
C PRO A 10 10.42 -12.78 -6.15
N PRO A 11 11.49 -12.53 -6.92
CA PRO A 11 12.73 -13.28 -6.75
C PRO A 11 13.23 -13.09 -5.31
N SER A 12 13.57 -14.18 -4.64
CA SER A 12 14.09 -14.14 -3.27
C SER A 12 15.50 -13.57 -3.28
N LEU A 13 15.71 -12.47 -2.56
CA LEU A 13 17.06 -11.99 -2.27
C LEU A 13 17.72 -12.95 -1.29
N GLN A 14 18.72 -13.71 -1.75
CA GLN A 14 19.52 -14.57 -0.89
C GLN A 14 20.34 -13.70 0.07
N ARG A 15 20.21 -13.97 1.38
CA ARG A 15 21.03 -13.35 2.41
C ARG A 15 22.45 -13.91 2.28
N PHE A 16 23.43 -13.05 2.47
CA PHE A 16 24.82 -13.45 2.48
C PHE A 16 25.10 -14.39 3.66
N ILE A 17 25.79 -15.50 3.39
CA ILE A 17 26.29 -16.42 4.40
C ILE A 17 27.81 -16.23 4.52
N PRO A 18 28.34 -15.88 5.71
CA PRO A 18 29.77 -15.74 5.90
C PRO A 18 30.53 -17.02 5.51
N GLY A 19 31.55 -16.89 4.66
CA GLY A 19 32.39 -18.00 4.18
C GLY A 19 32.08 -18.50 2.76
N GLU A 20 31.06 -17.98 2.09
CA GLU A 20 30.77 -18.34 0.69
C GLU A 20 31.72 -17.69 -0.33
N SER A 21 32.27 -16.51 -0.02
CA SER A 21 33.21 -15.83 -0.91
C SER A 21 34.65 -16.04 -0.46
N LEU A 22 35.51 -16.48 -1.39
CA LEU A 22 36.96 -16.56 -1.18
C LEU A 22 37.64 -15.17 -1.16
N VAL A 23 36.92 -14.14 -1.60
CA VAL A 23 37.41 -12.76 -1.73
C VAL A 23 36.80 -11.90 -0.63
N GLU A 24 37.65 -11.37 0.26
CA GLU A 24 37.23 -10.56 1.41
C GLU A 24 36.44 -9.31 1.02
N ALA A 25 36.85 -8.62 -0.05
CA ALA A 25 36.15 -7.43 -0.54
C ALA A 25 34.69 -7.73 -0.94
N VAL A 26 34.43 -8.91 -1.53
CA VAL A 26 33.08 -9.35 -1.92
C VAL A 26 32.24 -9.66 -0.69
N SER A 27 32.83 -10.29 0.34
CA SER A 27 32.17 -10.55 1.62
C SER A 27 31.68 -9.26 2.27
N GLN A 28 32.53 -8.24 2.33
CA GLN A 28 32.20 -6.94 2.94
C GLN A 28 31.10 -6.21 2.17
N GLU A 29 31.13 -6.24 0.84
CA GLU A 29 30.10 -5.61 0.01
C GLU A 29 28.73 -6.29 0.21
N LEU A 30 28.71 -7.62 0.23
CA LEU A 30 27.49 -8.40 0.46
C LEU A 30 26.90 -8.19 1.86
N GLN A 31 27.73 -8.08 2.89
CA GLN A 31 27.30 -7.71 4.24
C GLN A 31 26.68 -6.31 4.26
N THR A 32 27.37 -5.33 3.67
CA THR A 32 26.91 -3.93 3.59
C THR A 32 25.57 -3.84 2.85
N ARG A 33 25.42 -4.58 1.75
CA ARG A 33 24.16 -4.67 0.99
C ARG A 33 23.01 -5.17 1.86
N ASP A 34 23.23 -6.24 2.61
CA ASP A 34 22.19 -6.85 3.46
C ASP A 34 21.80 -5.98 4.64
N GLU A 35 22.74 -5.21 5.18
CA GLU A 35 22.46 -4.19 6.20
C GLU A 35 21.64 -3.04 5.64
N ALA A 36 22.03 -2.51 4.48
CA ALA A 36 21.28 -1.45 3.80
C ALA A 36 19.84 -1.90 3.50
N LEU A 37 19.64 -3.12 2.98
CA LEU A 37 18.31 -3.68 2.73
C LEU A 37 17.48 -3.80 4.02
N ARG A 38 18.11 -4.18 5.14
CA ARG A 38 17.43 -4.28 6.44
C ARG A 38 16.96 -2.92 6.93
N GLN A 39 17.82 -1.91 6.85
CA GLN A 39 17.49 -0.54 7.24
C GLN A 39 16.37 0.03 6.37
N MET A 40 16.46 -0.15 5.04
CA MET A 40 15.42 0.29 4.11
C MET A 40 14.05 -0.30 4.42
N LYS A 41 13.99 -1.62 4.67
CA LYS A 41 12.73 -2.30 5.04
C LYS A 41 12.13 -1.69 6.32
N PHE A 42 12.95 -1.53 7.35
CA PHE A 42 12.52 -0.94 8.62
C PHE A 42 11.97 0.49 8.46
N HIS A 43 12.66 1.34 7.69
CA HIS A 43 12.22 2.71 7.48
C HIS A 43 10.94 2.80 6.62
N LEU A 44 10.80 1.94 5.61
CA LEU A 44 9.60 1.89 4.77
C LEU A 44 8.37 1.45 5.57
N GLU A 45 8.51 0.42 6.39
CA GLU A 45 7.43 -0.07 7.26
C GLU A 45 6.97 1.04 8.23
N ARG A 46 7.92 1.66 8.92
CA ARG A 46 7.63 2.79 9.82
C ARG A 46 6.97 3.97 9.11
N ALA A 47 7.41 4.29 7.89
CA ALA A 47 6.79 5.36 7.11
C ALA A 47 5.33 5.03 6.76
N GLN A 48 5.04 3.79 6.36
CA GLN A 48 3.68 3.33 6.07
C GLN A 48 2.78 3.41 7.31
N GLU A 49 3.27 2.95 8.46
CA GLU A 49 2.53 3.05 9.73
C GLU A 49 2.18 4.49 10.09
N LEU A 50 3.14 5.42 9.95
CA LEU A 50 2.92 6.84 10.19
C LEU A 50 1.88 7.44 9.24
N MET A 51 1.95 7.09 7.94
CA MET A 51 0.97 7.51 6.95
C MET A 51 -0.43 7.02 7.30
N VAL A 52 -0.58 5.76 7.69
CA VAL A 52 -1.86 5.17 8.10
C VAL A 52 -2.39 5.86 9.36
N LYS A 53 -1.55 6.04 10.39
CA LYS A 53 -1.93 6.71 11.63
C LYS A 53 -2.41 8.14 11.37
N GLN A 54 -1.69 8.89 10.53
CA GLN A 54 -2.08 10.26 10.19
C GLN A 54 -3.36 10.29 9.36
N ALA A 55 -3.52 9.41 8.37
CA ALA A 55 -4.71 9.32 7.54
C ALA A 55 -5.97 8.91 8.33
N ASN A 56 -5.79 8.14 9.41
CA ASN A 56 -6.86 7.65 10.26
C ASN A 56 -7.18 8.57 11.44
N LYS A 57 -6.31 9.53 11.78
CA LYS A 57 -6.47 10.44 12.93
C LYS A 57 -7.83 11.15 13.00
N GLY A 58 -8.41 11.50 11.85
CA GLY A 58 -9.72 12.16 11.75
C GLY A 58 -10.88 11.25 11.30
N ARG A 59 -10.62 9.96 11.09
CA ARG A 59 -11.65 9.01 10.66
C ARG A 59 -12.39 8.51 11.89
N ARG A 60 -13.72 8.37 11.77
CA ARG A 60 -14.53 7.72 12.80
C ARG A 60 -14.58 6.22 12.51
N PRO A 61 -14.45 5.35 13.52
CA PRO A 61 -14.69 3.92 13.33
C PRO A 61 -16.15 3.74 12.90
N ALA A 62 -16.35 2.99 11.81
CA ALA A 62 -17.66 2.57 11.35
C ALA A 62 -17.58 1.06 11.16
N ASN A 63 -18.37 0.33 11.95
CA ASN A 63 -18.56 -1.09 11.77
C ASN A 63 -19.74 -1.23 10.81
N VAL A 64 -19.51 -1.91 9.69
CA VAL A 64 -20.54 -2.19 8.68
C VAL A 64 -20.60 -3.70 8.56
N GLU A 65 -21.76 -4.26 8.82
CA GLU A 65 -22.02 -5.69 8.71
C GLU A 65 -22.77 -6.01 7.41
N VAL A 66 -22.75 -7.28 7.02
CA VAL A 66 -23.49 -7.74 5.85
C VAL A 66 -25.00 -7.59 6.13
N GLY A 67 -25.68 -6.76 5.34
CA GLY A 67 -27.10 -6.45 5.52
C GLY A 67 -27.37 -5.03 6.04
N ASP A 68 -26.34 -4.28 6.43
CA ASP A 68 -26.48 -2.87 6.79
C ASP A 68 -26.70 -2.00 5.56
N TRP A 69 -27.66 -1.07 5.66
CA TRP A 69 -27.89 -0.07 4.62
C TRP A 69 -26.80 1.01 4.64
N VAL A 70 -26.03 1.10 3.57
CA VAL A 70 -24.93 2.07 3.46
C VAL A 70 -25.06 2.99 2.25
N TYR A 71 -24.63 4.23 2.43
CA TYR A 71 -24.52 5.22 1.36
C TYR A 71 -23.11 5.29 0.81
N LEU A 72 -22.94 5.12 -0.52
CA LEU A 72 -21.64 5.24 -1.16
C LEU A 72 -21.29 6.70 -1.46
N LYS A 73 -20.19 7.21 -0.90
CA LYS A 73 -19.69 8.54 -1.24
C LYS A 73 -19.13 8.55 -2.67
N ILE A 74 -19.71 9.38 -3.53
CA ILE A 74 -19.34 9.52 -4.94
C ILE A 74 -18.02 10.29 -5.05
N ARG A 75 -17.12 9.81 -5.92
CA ARG A 75 -15.92 10.54 -6.35
C ARG A 75 -16.01 10.82 -7.85
N PRO A 76 -16.59 11.97 -8.26
CA PRO A 76 -16.99 12.21 -9.65
C PRO A 76 -15.86 12.04 -10.67
N HIS A 77 -14.63 12.36 -10.30
CA HIS A 77 -13.46 12.31 -11.16
C HIS A 77 -12.80 10.92 -11.25
N TRP A 78 -13.12 9.99 -10.34
CA TRP A 78 -12.47 8.64 -10.28
C TRP A 78 -13.45 7.50 -10.60
N GLN A 79 -14.75 7.77 -10.62
CA GLN A 79 -15.78 6.78 -10.92
C GLN A 79 -16.37 7.03 -12.31
N SER A 80 -15.82 6.34 -13.32
CA SER A 80 -16.31 6.41 -14.70
C SER A 80 -17.65 5.71 -14.91
N SER A 81 -18.05 4.82 -13.99
CA SER A 81 -19.35 4.14 -14.02
C SER A 81 -20.52 5.04 -13.63
N MET A 82 -20.26 6.24 -13.11
CA MET A 82 -21.31 7.20 -12.76
C MET A 82 -21.71 8.03 -13.98
N PRO A 83 -23.02 8.18 -14.26
CA PRO A 83 -23.46 9.00 -15.37
C PRO A 83 -23.07 10.47 -15.16
N THR A 84 -22.53 11.09 -16.21
CA THR A 84 -22.14 12.51 -16.22
C THR A 84 -23.37 13.38 -16.00
N ARG A 85 -23.41 14.11 -14.88
CA ARG A 85 -24.50 15.05 -14.57
C ARG A 85 -24.16 16.43 -15.13
N LEU A 86 -25.16 17.11 -15.69
CA LEU A 86 -25.05 18.49 -16.22
C LEU A 86 -24.48 19.48 -15.19
N HIS A 87 -24.84 19.32 -13.90
CA HIS A 87 -24.39 20.20 -12.82
C HIS A 87 -23.80 19.38 -11.65
N PRO A 88 -22.52 18.99 -11.71
CA PRO A 88 -21.90 18.12 -10.70
C PRO A 88 -21.80 18.79 -9.32
N LYS A 89 -21.82 20.12 -9.25
CA LYS A 89 -21.73 20.87 -7.99
C LYS A 89 -23.01 20.81 -7.14
N LEU A 90 -24.18 20.62 -7.78
CA LEU A 90 -25.48 20.50 -7.11
C LEU A 90 -25.95 19.04 -6.99
N ALA A 91 -25.13 18.11 -7.47
CA ALA A 91 -25.42 16.69 -7.40
C ALA A 91 -25.30 16.16 -5.97
N ALA A 92 -26.16 15.19 -5.61
CA ALA A 92 -25.99 14.43 -4.38
C ALA A 92 -24.58 13.83 -4.29
N ILE A 93 -23.92 14.01 -3.14
CA ILE A 93 -22.56 13.53 -2.86
C ILE A 93 -22.54 12.03 -2.55
N TYR A 94 -23.68 11.49 -2.11
CA TYR A 94 -23.86 10.10 -1.73
C TYR A 94 -24.86 9.41 -2.66
N PHE A 95 -24.60 8.15 -3.02
CA PHE A 95 -25.43 7.35 -3.92
C PHE A 95 -25.99 6.13 -3.20
N GLY A 96 -27.32 5.97 -3.29
CA GLY A 96 -28.10 4.78 -2.91
C GLY A 96 -28.02 4.40 -1.42
N PRO A 97 -29.07 3.82 -0.83
CA PRO A 97 -28.87 2.84 0.23
C PRO A 97 -28.63 1.48 -0.46
N PHE A 98 -27.47 0.89 -0.19
CA PHE A 98 -27.11 -0.48 -0.61
C PHE A 98 -27.10 -1.42 0.58
#